data_AF-A0A0S8IN84-F1
#
_entry.id   AF-A0A0S8IN84-F1
#
_cell.length_a   1.000
_cell.length_b   1.000
_cell.length_c   1.000
_cell.angle_alpha   90.00
_cell.angle_beta   90.00
_cell.angle_gamma   90.00
#
_symmetry.space_group_name_H-M   'P 1'
#
loop_
_entity.id
_entity.type
_entity.pdbx_description
1 polymer ?
#
loop_
_entity_poly.entity_id
_entity_poly.type
_entity_poly.pdbx_seq_one_letter_code
_entity_poly.pdbx_strand_id
1 'polypeptide(L)'
;MVYLFIGDDSASKNARLKVLRHEELQKGTEPFNLDILYAPQLSRKDLQEKLIYLPVKSSRRLLVIKEAQNLKGEVQDFILEYIQRPNKQITLVLDVSQPQKSQAFIRQLNRHAKVIRFKETKPLDTFTLSRSIELRKPDTALRLLNQLLKNGERPERILGGLRYVWENDTAHPAEMKRRLHLLLLCDIDIKTGRLKPLFALEKLVVGLCGSSRP
;
A
#
# COMPACT_ATOMS: atom_id res chain seq x y z
N MET A 1 1.22 -11.25 23.34
CA MET A 1 0.10 -10.58 22.63
C MET A 1 0.56 -10.24 21.22
N VAL A 2 -0.32 -10.27 20.21
CA VAL A 2 0.07 -9.99 18.81
C VAL A 2 -0.79 -8.87 18.25
N TYR A 3 -0.15 -7.82 17.72
CA TYR A 3 -0.79 -6.72 17.03
C TYR A 3 -0.45 -6.76 15.54
N LEU A 4 -1.43 -6.45 14.72
CA LEU A 4 -1.25 -6.27 13.28
C LEU A 4 -1.66 -4.85 12.89
N PHE A 5 -0.69 -4.04 12.49
CA PHE A 5 -0.91 -2.69 12.01
C PHE A 5 -1.02 -2.72 10.49
N ILE A 6 -2.14 -2.24 9.95
CA ILE A 6 -2.40 -2.22 8.50
C ILE A 6 -2.62 -0.77 8.04
N GLY A 7 -1.91 -0.30 7.02
CA GLY A 7 -2.12 1.00 6.37
C GLY A 7 -0.84 1.75 6.04
N ASP A 8 -0.87 2.80 5.24
CA ASP A 8 0.36 3.47 4.78
C ASP A 8 0.76 4.68 5.64
N ASP A 9 -0.10 5.09 6.58
CA ASP A 9 0.15 6.22 7.48
C ASP A 9 1.18 5.88 8.57
N SER A 10 2.45 6.10 8.21
CA SER A 10 3.60 5.86 9.09
C SER A 10 3.60 6.75 10.33
N ALA A 11 3.09 7.98 10.24
CA ALA A 11 3.03 8.92 11.37
C ALA A 11 2.07 8.41 12.44
N SER A 12 0.85 8.02 12.05
CA SER A 12 -0.14 7.46 12.96
C SER A 12 0.29 6.11 13.54
N LYS A 13 0.92 5.25 12.74
CA LYS A 13 1.52 3.99 13.22
C LYS A 13 2.57 4.21 14.28
N ASN A 14 3.49 5.16 14.04
CA ASN A 14 4.55 5.49 15.00
C ASN A 14 3.98 6.12 16.28
N ALA A 15 2.94 6.97 16.18
CA ALA A 15 2.24 7.50 17.34
C ALA A 15 1.60 6.38 18.18
N ARG A 16 0.89 5.44 17.56
CA ARG A 16 0.31 4.29 18.27
C ARG A 16 1.38 3.39 18.88
N LEU A 17 2.51 3.20 18.19
CA LEU A 17 3.63 2.42 18.72
C LEU A 17 4.25 3.08 19.95
N LYS A 18 4.38 4.42 19.98
CA LYS A 18 4.83 5.14 21.18
C LYS A 18 3.90 4.92 22.37
N VAL A 19 2.59 4.96 22.12
CA VAL A 19 1.60 4.65 23.16
C VAL A 19 1.76 3.22 23.69
N LEU A 20 1.90 2.22 22.80
CA LEU A 20 2.16 0.83 23.20
C LEU A 20 3.44 0.66 24.02
N ARG A 21 4.51 1.42 23.69
CA ARG A 21 5.75 1.39 24.47
C ARG A 21 5.51 1.85 25.91
N HIS A 22 4.78 2.95 26.09
CA HIS A 22 4.44 3.45 27.42
C HIS A 22 3.46 2.56 28.19
N GLU A 23 2.55 1.86 27.50
CA GLU A 23 1.62 0.91 28.11
C GLU A 23 2.32 -0.40 28.57
N GLU A 24 3.28 -0.90 27.80
CA GLU A 24 3.84 -2.26 27.97
C GLU A 24 5.23 -2.28 28.63
N LEU A 25 5.99 -1.19 28.57
CA LEU A 25 7.37 -1.11 29.07
C LEU A 25 7.48 -0.15 30.24
N GLN A 26 8.26 -0.55 31.24
CA GLN A 26 8.62 0.35 32.34
C GLN A 26 9.62 1.42 31.87
N LYS A 27 9.53 2.63 32.45
CA LYS A 27 10.45 3.73 32.11
C LYS A 27 11.90 3.29 32.32
N GLY A 28 12.73 3.52 31.30
CA GLY A 28 14.16 3.19 31.33
C GLY A 28 14.52 1.74 31.01
N THR A 29 13.54 0.84 30.79
CA THR A 29 13.82 -0.56 30.43
C THR A 29 13.74 -0.82 28.92
N GLU A 30 13.33 0.18 28.14
CA GLU A 30 13.17 0.11 26.69
C GLU A 30 14.40 -0.42 25.95
N PRO A 31 15.65 -0.01 26.27
CA PRO A 31 16.84 -0.49 25.53
C PRO A 31 17.03 -2.00 25.55
N PHE A 32 16.47 -2.69 26.56
CA PHE A 32 16.61 -4.14 26.75
C PHE A 32 15.35 -4.91 26.35
N ASN A 33 14.22 -4.22 26.26
CA ASN A 33 12.90 -4.82 26.07
C ASN A 33 12.20 -4.38 24.78
N LEU A 34 12.88 -3.64 23.91
CA LEU A 34 12.37 -3.24 22.60
C LEU A 34 13.34 -3.66 21.50
N ASP A 35 12.85 -4.43 20.54
CA ASP A 35 13.55 -4.68 19.29
C ASP A 35 12.69 -4.23 18.11
N ILE A 36 13.32 -3.54 17.16
CA ILE A 36 12.72 -3.16 15.89
C ILE A 36 13.49 -3.88 14.79
N LEU A 37 12.81 -4.79 14.12
CA LEU A 37 13.34 -5.61 13.03
C LEU A 37 12.70 -5.18 11.71
N TYR A 38 13.41 -5.35 10.60
CA TYR A 38 12.91 -5.06 9.26
C TYR A 38 12.77 -6.36 8.47
N ALA A 39 11.55 -6.63 7.99
CA ALA A 39 11.21 -7.88 7.32
C ALA A 39 12.14 -8.29 6.15
N PRO A 40 12.60 -7.38 5.26
CA PRO A 40 13.46 -7.77 4.13
C PRO A 40 14.78 -8.42 4.55
N GLN A 41 15.30 -8.05 5.72
CA GLN A 41 16.59 -8.51 6.25
C GLN A 41 16.42 -9.61 7.31
N LEU A 42 15.19 -9.94 7.68
CA LEU A 42 14.92 -10.85 8.80
C LEU A 42 15.01 -12.31 8.34
N SER A 43 15.87 -13.10 8.99
CA SER A 43 15.88 -14.56 8.84
C SER A 43 15.01 -15.24 9.90
N ARG A 44 14.61 -16.49 9.65
CA ARG A 44 13.90 -17.31 10.64
C ARG A 44 14.70 -17.48 11.92
N LYS A 45 16.02 -17.69 11.80
CA LYS A 45 16.91 -17.91 12.95
C LYS A 45 16.98 -16.67 13.85
N ASP A 46 17.17 -15.49 13.24
CA ASP A 46 17.23 -14.22 14.00
C ASP A 46 15.93 -13.97 14.75
N LEU A 47 14.78 -14.25 14.11
CA LEU A 47 13.48 -14.10 14.75
C LEU A 47 13.30 -15.08 15.92
N GLN A 48 13.71 -16.34 15.74
CA GLN A 48 13.66 -17.34 16.80
C GLN A 48 14.49 -16.92 18.01
N GLU A 49 15.73 -16.50 17.80
CA GLU A 49 16.61 -16.01 18.86
C GLU A 49 15.96 -14.84 19.62
N LYS A 50 15.37 -13.88 18.89
CA LYS A 50 14.73 -12.70 19.48
C LYS A 50 13.46 -13.02 20.28
N LEU A 51 12.74 -14.10 19.93
CA LEU A 51 11.52 -14.55 20.61
C LEU A 51 11.79 -15.40 21.86
N ILE A 52 13.03 -15.88 22.05
CA ILE A 52 13.42 -16.66 23.24
C ILE A 52 13.88 -15.74 24.38
N TYR A 53 14.37 -14.54 24.05
CA TYR A 53 14.83 -13.62 25.07
C TYR A 53 13.72 -13.16 26.03
N LEU A 54 13.99 -13.34 27.33
CA LEU A 54 13.09 -12.92 28.40
C LEU A 54 13.17 -11.40 28.64
N PRO A 55 12.08 -10.77 29.11
CA PRO A 55 12.13 -9.38 29.52
C PRO A 55 13.12 -9.12 30.66
N VAL A 56 13.85 -8.02 30.59
CA VAL A 56 14.81 -7.59 31.62
C VAL A 56 14.20 -6.47 32.46
N LYS A 57 14.02 -6.71 33.76
CA LYS A 57 13.42 -5.75 34.70
C LYS A 57 12.09 -5.17 34.18
N SER A 58 11.30 -5.98 33.47
CA SER A 58 10.02 -5.61 32.88
C SER A 58 9.09 -6.80 32.92
N SER A 59 7.78 -6.59 32.97
CA SER A 59 6.79 -7.68 32.83
C SER A 59 6.70 -8.20 31.40
N ARG A 60 7.07 -7.37 30.42
CA ARG A 60 6.93 -7.66 28.99
C ARG A 60 8.06 -7.09 28.14
N ARG A 61 8.23 -7.69 26.97
CA ARG A 61 9.13 -7.28 25.89
C ARG A 61 8.31 -6.99 24.63
N LEU A 62 8.67 -5.93 23.90
CA LEU A 62 8.02 -5.49 22.68
C LEU A 62 8.93 -5.80 21.48
N LEU A 63 8.44 -6.63 20.55
CA LEU A 63 9.11 -6.95 19.31
C LEU A 63 8.32 -6.36 18.14
N VAL A 64 8.93 -5.49 17.35
CA VAL A 64 8.28 -4.80 16.22
C VAL A 64 8.93 -5.25 14.92
N ILE A 65 8.14 -5.84 14.01
CA ILE A 65 8.60 -6.19 12.67
C ILE A 65 8.00 -5.18 11.68
N LYS A 66 8.87 -4.33 11.15
CA LYS A 66 8.55 -3.34 10.11
C LYS A 66 8.50 -3.96 8.73
N GLU A 67 7.60 -3.44 7.90
CA GLU A 67 7.37 -3.90 6.52
C GLU A 67 7.04 -5.39 6.41
N ALA A 68 6.23 -5.92 7.32
CA ALA A 68 5.95 -7.35 7.44
C ALA A 68 5.37 -7.98 6.16
N GLN A 69 4.87 -7.20 5.20
CA GLN A 69 4.50 -7.69 3.87
C GLN A 69 5.68 -8.27 3.06
N ASN A 70 6.91 -7.90 3.40
CA ASN A 70 8.14 -8.31 2.70
C ASN A 70 8.82 -9.50 3.39
N LEU A 71 8.18 -10.15 4.38
CA LEU A 71 8.73 -11.33 5.03
C LEU A 71 8.88 -12.49 4.05
N LYS A 72 9.99 -13.22 4.14
CA LYS A 72 10.21 -14.48 3.39
C LYS A 72 9.18 -15.54 3.83
N GLY A 73 8.82 -16.45 2.92
CA GLY A 73 7.81 -17.50 3.18
C GLY A 73 8.07 -18.30 4.44
N GLU A 74 9.32 -18.76 4.65
CA GLU A 74 9.73 -19.51 5.85
C GLU A 74 9.50 -18.74 7.17
N VAL A 75 9.62 -17.41 7.15
CA VAL A 75 9.42 -16.55 8.33
C VAL A 75 7.92 -16.30 8.54
N GLN A 76 7.16 -16.17 7.45
CA GLN A 76 5.69 -16.08 7.52
C GLN A 76 5.11 -17.34 8.17
N ASP A 77 5.50 -18.52 7.70
CA ASP A 77 5.02 -19.81 8.24
C ASP A 77 5.34 -19.95 9.72
N PHE A 78 6.58 -19.61 10.11
CA PHE A 78 6.99 -19.64 11.51
C PHE A 78 6.18 -18.67 12.39
N ILE A 79 5.90 -17.45 11.91
CA ILE A 79 5.03 -16.52 12.64
C ILE A 79 3.62 -17.08 12.76
N LEU A 80 3.07 -17.65 11.70
CA LEU A 80 1.72 -18.25 11.71
C LEU A 80 1.60 -19.45 12.68
N GLU A 81 2.68 -20.18 12.91
CA GLU A 81 2.76 -21.19 13.97
C GLU A 81 2.84 -20.53 15.36
N TYR A 82 3.74 -19.56 15.53
CA TYR A 82 3.96 -18.87 16.81
C TYR A 82 2.71 -18.17 17.35
N ILE A 83 1.91 -17.51 16.49
CA ILE A 83 0.71 -16.77 16.93
C ILE A 83 -0.38 -17.67 17.53
N GLN A 84 -0.33 -18.99 17.28
CA GLN A 84 -1.30 -19.93 17.86
C GLN A 84 -1.06 -20.12 19.36
N ARG A 85 0.20 -20.03 19.80
CA ARG A 85 0.63 -20.14 21.21
C ARG A 85 1.72 -19.11 21.52
N PRO A 86 1.39 -17.81 21.51
CA PRO A 86 2.38 -16.76 21.67
C PRO A 86 2.88 -16.71 23.12
N ASN A 87 4.15 -16.34 23.29
CA ASN A 87 4.71 -16.10 24.62
C ASN A 87 3.96 -14.93 25.28
N LYS A 88 3.42 -15.15 26.48
CA LYS A 88 2.64 -14.14 27.23
C LYS A 88 3.48 -12.93 27.64
N GLN A 89 4.79 -13.08 27.74
CA GLN A 89 5.74 -12.02 28.08
C GLN A 89 6.20 -11.22 26.86
N ILE A 90 5.85 -11.65 25.64
CA ILE A 90 6.24 -10.96 24.41
C ILE A 90 5.01 -10.36 23.73
N THR A 91 5.11 -9.08 23.43
CA THR A 91 4.18 -8.36 22.58
C THR A 91 4.81 -8.23 21.19
N LEU A 92 4.26 -8.93 20.20
CA LEU A 92 4.70 -8.87 18.81
C LEU A 92 3.83 -7.86 18.05
N VAL A 93 4.46 -6.92 17.35
CA VAL A 93 3.79 -5.95 16.48
C VAL A 93 4.25 -6.17 15.05
N LEU A 94 3.33 -6.53 14.16
CA LEU A 94 3.57 -6.66 12.72
C LEU A 94 3.07 -5.40 12.02
N ASP A 95 3.96 -4.67 11.37
CA ASP A 95 3.66 -3.42 10.69
C ASP A 95 3.62 -3.63 9.17
N VAL A 96 2.43 -3.54 8.59
CA VAL A 96 2.14 -3.79 7.17
C VAL A 96 1.61 -2.52 6.51
N SER A 97 2.29 -2.05 5.47
CA SER A 97 1.83 -0.88 4.67
C SER A 97 1.01 -1.31 3.46
N GLN A 98 1.51 -2.29 2.69
CA GLN A 98 0.88 -2.77 1.46
C GLN A 98 0.28 -4.17 1.64
N PRO A 99 -0.94 -4.30 2.20
CA PRO A 99 -1.51 -5.60 2.52
C PRO A 99 -1.73 -6.50 1.29
N GLN A 100 -1.83 -5.90 0.10
CA GLN A 100 -2.06 -6.65 -1.14
C GLN A 100 -0.89 -7.56 -1.54
N LYS A 101 0.34 -7.24 -1.11
CA LYS A 101 1.51 -8.08 -1.40
C LYS A 101 1.54 -9.40 -0.62
N SER A 102 0.78 -9.51 0.47
CA SER A 102 0.82 -10.65 1.39
C SER A 102 -0.56 -11.04 1.92
N GLN A 103 -1.58 -10.97 1.04
CA GLN A 103 -2.99 -11.18 1.44
C GLN A 103 -3.23 -12.51 2.16
N ALA A 104 -2.62 -13.61 1.71
CA ALA A 104 -2.82 -14.91 2.34
C ALA A 104 -2.31 -14.94 3.79
N PHE A 105 -1.09 -14.44 4.01
CA PHE A 105 -0.47 -14.30 5.32
C PHE A 105 -1.28 -13.39 6.25
N ILE A 106 -1.69 -12.21 5.76
CA ILE A 106 -2.48 -11.24 6.53
C ILE A 106 -3.86 -11.79 6.91
N ARG A 107 -4.52 -12.51 5.99
CA ARG A 107 -5.82 -13.14 6.27
C ARG A 107 -5.72 -14.14 7.43
N GLN A 108 -4.63 -14.90 7.51
CA GLN A 108 -4.43 -15.84 8.60
C GLN A 108 -4.10 -15.13 9.92
N LEU A 109 -3.23 -14.11 9.88
CA LEU A 109 -2.90 -13.28 11.06
C LEU A 109 -4.13 -12.63 11.70
N ASN A 110 -5.06 -12.13 10.88
CA ASN A 110 -6.28 -11.47 11.36
C ASN A 110 -7.11 -12.33 12.33
N ARG A 111 -6.96 -13.67 12.31
CA ARG A 111 -7.70 -14.59 13.20
C ARG A 111 -7.16 -14.61 14.63
N HIS A 112 -5.88 -14.33 14.82
CA HIS A 112 -5.19 -14.47 16.11
C HIS A 112 -4.54 -13.16 16.61
N ALA A 113 -4.45 -12.14 15.75
CA ALA A 113 -3.85 -10.84 16.08
C ALA A 113 -4.92 -9.76 16.31
N LYS A 114 -4.62 -8.83 17.21
CA LYS A 114 -5.40 -7.59 17.37
C LYS A 114 -5.07 -6.63 16.23
N VAL A 115 -6.01 -6.48 15.30
CA VAL A 115 -5.84 -5.64 14.11
C VAL A 115 -6.10 -4.17 14.42
N ILE A 116 -5.17 -3.29 14.06
CA ILE A 116 -5.34 -1.84 14.10
C ILE A 116 -5.15 -1.30 12.68
N ARG A 117 -6.21 -0.69 12.15
CA ARG A 117 -6.21 -0.10 10.80
C ARG A 117 -5.86 1.37 10.86
N PHE A 118 -4.95 1.77 9.98
CA PHE A 118 -4.50 3.11 9.73
C PHE A 118 -4.90 3.52 8.31
N LYS A 119 -4.82 4.81 8.01
CA LYS A 119 -5.19 5.32 6.70
C LYS A 119 -4.31 4.67 5.61
N GLU A 120 -4.94 4.02 4.65
CA GLU A 120 -4.32 3.50 3.43
C GLU A 120 -4.32 4.63 2.40
N THR A 121 -3.13 5.00 1.89
CA THR A 121 -3.05 5.88 0.74
C THR A 121 -3.22 5.00 -0.49
N LYS A 122 -4.39 5.05 -1.13
CA LYS A 122 -4.53 4.42 -2.44
C LYS A 122 -3.41 4.94 -3.34
N PRO A 123 -2.63 4.05 -4.00
CA PRO A 123 -1.57 4.49 -4.88
C PRO A 123 -2.17 5.43 -5.92
N LEU A 124 -1.64 6.66 -5.99
CA LEU A 124 -1.96 7.61 -7.05
C LEU A 124 -1.26 7.11 -8.30
N ASP A 125 -1.98 6.29 -9.08
CA ASP A 125 -1.47 5.68 -10.29
C ASP A 125 -2.46 5.79 -11.46
N THR A 126 -2.00 5.41 -12.64
CA THR A 126 -2.81 5.43 -13.87
C THR A 126 -4.00 4.48 -13.79
N PHE A 127 -3.94 3.43 -12.97
CA PHE A 127 -5.07 2.51 -12.74
C PHE A 127 -6.20 3.20 -11.98
N THR A 128 -5.87 3.97 -10.94
CA THR A 128 -6.84 4.76 -10.16
C THR A 128 -7.46 5.87 -11.01
N LEU A 129 -6.67 6.47 -11.91
CA LEU A 129 -7.16 7.40 -12.92
C LEU A 129 -8.13 6.71 -13.89
N SER A 130 -7.76 5.57 -14.50
CA SER A 130 -8.63 4.81 -15.42
C SER A 130 -9.96 4.45 -14.78
N ARG A 131 -9.92 3.94 -13.54
CA ARG A 131 -11.13 3.59 -12.80
C ARG A 131 -12.04 4.79 -12.57
N SER A 132 -11.49 5.97 -12.31
CA SER A 132 -12.30 7.19 -12.13
C SER A 132 -12.93 7.67 -13.44
N ILE A 133 -12.24 7.45 -14.56
CA ILE A 133 -12.75 7.70 -15.92
C ILE A 133 -13.90 6.74 -16.24
N GLU A 134 -13.74 5.45 -15.98
CA GLU A 134 -14.77 4.41 -16.18
C GLU A 134 -16.03 4.69 -15.33
N LEU A 135 -15.84 5.15 -14.09
CA LEU A 135 -16.93 5.58 -13.22
C LEU A 135 -17.56 6.93 -13.62
N ARG A 136 -17.10 7.55 -14.71
CA ARG A 136 -17.56 8.85 -15.23
C ARG A 136 -17.53 9.96 -14.17
N LYS A 137 -16.44 10.02 -13.40
CA LYS A 137 -16.19 11.06 -12.38
C LYS A 137 -15.12 12.05 -12.85
N PRO A 138 -15.44 12.99 -13.75
CA PRO A 138 -14.45 13.89 -14.36
C PRO A 138 -13.76 14.77 -13.32
N ASP A 139 -14.47 15.24 -12.29
CA ASP A 139 -13.92 16.03 -11.19
C ASP A 139 -12.80 15.29 -10.44
N THR A 140 -13.01 14.00 -10.18
CA THR A 140 -12.06 13.15 -9.46
C THR A 140 -10.91 12.78 -10.39
N ALA A 141 -11.20 12.41 -11.64
CA ALA A 141 -10.20 12.06 -12.64
C ALA A 141 -9.23 13.23 -12.93
N LEU A 142 -9.74 14.47 -13.07
CA LEU A 142 -8.91 15.65 -13.28
C LEU A 142 -8.02 15.97 -12.06
N ARG A 143 -8.55 15.80 -10.84
CA ARG A 143 -7.74 15.95 -9.62
C ARG A 143 -6.60 14.92 -9.55
N LEU A 144 -6.90 13.66 -9.88
CA LEU A 144 -5.91 12.59 -9.93
C LEU A 144 -4.85 12.85 -11.01
N LEU A 145 -5.27 13.27 -12.20
CA LEU A 145 -4.37 13.66 -13.29
C LEU A 145 -3.39 14.76 -12.85
N ASN A 146 -3.90 15.84 -12.25
CA ASN A 146 -3.07 16.93 -11.75
C ASN A 146 -2.07 16.46 -10.66
N GLN A 147 -2.51 15.56 -9.77
CA GLN A 147 -1.63 14.97 -8.76
C GLN A 147 -0.53 14.09 -9.36
N LEU A 148 -0.84 13.26 -10.37
CA LEU A 148 0.15 12.45 -11.09
C LEU A 148 1.24 13.34 -11.71
N LEU A 149 0.83 14.40 -12.41
CA LEU A 149 1.76 15.32 -13.04
C LEU A 149 2.61 16.09 -12.02
N LYS A 150 2.01 16.53 -10.90
CA LYS A 150 2.76 17.17 -9.79
C LYS A 150 3.78 16.24 -9.13
N ASN A 151 3.49 14.94 -9.10
CA ASN A 151 4.41 13.92 -8.60
C ASN A 151 5.52 13.57 -9.63
N GLY A 152 5.55 14.22 -10.79
CA GLY A 152 6.58 14.05 -11.81
C GLY A 152 6.32 12.91 -12.79
N GLU A 153 5.11 12.32 -12.80
CA GLU A 153 4.75 11.35 -13.83
C GLU A 153 4.74 12.03 -15.20
N ARG A 154 5.41 11.39 -16.17
CA ARG A 154 5.51 11.93 -17.53
C ARG A 154 4.19 11.70 -18.29
N PRO A 155 3.73 12.65 -19.11
CA PRO A 155 2.52 12.50 -19.94
C PRO A 155 2.48 11.17 -20.73
N GLU A 156 3.61 10.75 -21.30
CA GLU A 156 3.73 9.54 -22.09
C GLU A 156 3.55 8.27 -21.24
N ARG A 157 3.97 8.29 -19.97
CA ARG A 157 3.74 7.19 -19.03
C ARG A 157 2.27 7.08 -18.64
N ILE A 158 1.59 8.20 -18.46
CA ILE A 158 0.15 8.24 -18.19
C ILE A 158 -0.62 7.66 -19.39
N LEU A 159 -0.30 8.11 -20.62
CA LEU A 159 -0.90 7.57 -21.84
C LEU A 159 -0.64 6.07 -22.01
N GLY A 160 0.60 5.63 -21.80
CA GLY A 160 0.99 4.22 -21.87
C GLY A 160 0.25 3.36 -20.85
N GLY A 161 0.09 3.84 -19.61
CA GLY A 161 -0.65 3.14 -18.57
C GLY A 161 -2.15 3.03 -18.89
N LEU A 162 -2.78 4.10 -19.42
CA LEU A 162 -4.19 4.05 -19.82
C LEU A 162 -4.41 3.07 -20.97
N ARG A 163 -3.52 3.10 -21.98
CA ARG A 163 -3.52 2.12 -23.07
C ARG A 163 -3.41 0.69 -22.54
N TYR A 164 -2.46 0.43 -21.65
CA TYR A 164 -2.25 -0.90 -21.06
C TYR A 164 -3.50 -1.40 -20.33
N VAL A 165 -4.18 -0.54 -19.55
CA VAL A 165 -5.40 -0.93 -18.83
C VAL A 165 -6.49 -1.32 -19.82
N TRP A 166 -6.69 -0.55 -20.89
CA TRP A 166 -7.77 -0.82 -21.83
C TRP A 166 -7.48 -1.97 -22.78
N GLU A 167 -6.24 -2.17 -23.23
CA GLU A 167 -5.89 -3.36 -24.02
C GLU A 167 -6.17 -4.67 -23.27
N ASN A 168 -6.12 -4.64 -21.94
CA ASN A 168 -6.45 -5.77 -21.07
C ASN A 168 -7.92 -5.78 -20.59
N ASP A 169 -8.72 -4.75 -20.91
CA ASP A 169 -10.14 -4.66 -20.56
C ASP A 169 -11.01 -5.33 -21.64
N THR A 170 -11.36 -6.59 -21.43
CA THR A 170 -12.22 -7.37 -22.32
C THR A 170 -13.72 -7.08 -22.14
N ALA A 171 -14.11 -6.28 -21.13
CA ALA A 171 -15.50 -6.10 -20.76
C ALA A 171 -16.25 -5.12 -21.67
N HIS A 172 -15.55 -4.21 -22.37
CA HIS A 172 -16.17 -3.14 -23.17
C HIS A 172 -15.57 -3.00 -24.58
N PRO A 173 -15.66 -4.03 -25.44
CA PRO A 173 -15.04 -4.02 -26.77
C PRO A 173 -15.59 -2.90 -27.68
N ALA A 174 -16.86 -2.51 -27.51
CA ALA A 174 -17.47 -1.42 -28.28
C ALA A 174 -16.88 -0.03 -27.94
N GLU A 175 -16.41 0.17 -26.70
CA GLU A 175 -15.78 1.44 -26.30
C GLU A 175 -14.30 1.51 -26.66
N MET A 176 -13.66 0.37 -26.95
CA MET A 176 -12.23 0.28 -27.26
C MET A 176 -11.82 1.21 -28.40
N LYS A 177 -12.55 1.16 -29.52
CA LYS A 177 -12.27 1.98 -30.71
C LYS A 177 -12.27 3.48 -30.37
N ARG A 178 -13.23 3.91 -29.55
CA ARG A 178 -13.36 5.29 -29.11
C ARG A 178 -12.22 5.69 -28.16
N ARG A 179 -11.89 4.85 -27.18
CA ARG A 179 -10.80 5.10 -26.23
C ARG A 179 -9.45 5.22 -26.94
N LEU A 180 -9.13 4.31 -27.86
CA LEU A 180 -7.91 4.34 -28.67
C LEU A 180 -7.86 5.57 -29.59
N HIS A 181 -8.99 5.95 -30.19
CA HIS A 181 -9.06 7.16 -31.00
C HIS A 181 -8.74 8.42 -30.19
N LEU A 182 -9.32 8.55 -28.99
CA LEU A 182 -9.04 9.69 -28.11
C LEU A 182 -7.59 9.71 -27.60
N LEU A 183 -7.00 8.54 -27.29
CA LEU A 183 -5.57 8.44 -26.96
C LEU A 183 -4.69 8.91 -28.10
N LEU A 184 -4.97 8.46 -29.33
CA LEU A 184 -4.21 8.84 -30.51
C LEU A 184 -4.27 10.36 -30.73
N LEU A 185 -5.44 10.97 -30.62
CA LEU A 185 -5.59 12.43 -30.72
C LEU A 185 -4.78 13.16 -29.65
N CYS A 186 -4.78 12.66 -28.41
CA CYS A 186 -3.98 13.24 -27.33
C CYS A 186 -2.48 13.14 -27.60
N ASP A 187 -2.00 11.97 -28.06
CA ASP A 187 -0.59 11.75 -28.41
C ASP A 187 -0.14 12.68 -29.55
N ILE A 188 -0.98 12.86 -30.57
CA ILE A 188 -0.74 13.81 -31.67
C ILE A 188 -0.70 15.25 -31.12
N ASP A 189 -1.68 15.67 -30.31
CA ASP A 189 -1.76 17.02 -29.75
C ASP A 189 -0.49 17.36 -28.93
N ILE A 190 0.08 16.36 -28.22
CA ILE A 190 1.34 16.49 -27.46
C ILE A 190 2.56 16.54 -28.38
N LYS A 191 2.74 15.54 -29.27
CA LYS A 191 3.94 15.41 -30.11
C LYS A 191 4.09 16.54 -31.12
N THR A 192 2.98 17.10 -31.59
CA THR A 192 2.97 18.23 -32.53
C THR A 192 3.13 19.58 -31.84
N GLY A 193 3.08 19.62 -30.49
CA GLY A 193 3.09 20.86 -29.72
C GLY A 193 1.81 21.69 -29.88
N ARG A 194 0.76 21.15 -30.49
CA ARG A 194 -0.53 21.83 -30.67
C ARG A 194 -1.17 22.22 -29.35
N LEU A 195 -1.04 21.37 -28.33
CA LEU A 195 -1.47 21.65 -26.96
C LEU A 195 -0.34 21.39 -25.97
N LYS A 196 -0.34 22.13 -24.86
CA LYS A 196 0.53 21.77 -23.72
C LYS A 196 0.10 20.40 -23.18
N PRO A 197 1.04 19.56 -22.71
CA PRO A 197 0.71 18.20 -22.27
C PRO A 197 -0.37 18.11 -21.20
N LEU A 198 -0.41 19.05 -20.26
CA LEU A 198 -1.47 19.15 -19.26
C LEU A 198 -2.86 19.28 -19.91
N PHE A 199 -3.04 20.26 -20.79
CA PHE A 199 -4.33 20.51 -21.44
C PHE A 199 -4.75 19.37 -22.39
N ALA A 200 -3.80 18.74 -23.08
CA ALA A 200 -4.08 17.58 -23.92
C ALA A 200 -4.63 16.42 -23.09
N LEU A 201 -4.02 16.14 -21.92
CA LEU A 201 -4.45 15.10 -21.01
C LEU A 201 -5.80 15.44 -20.33
N GLU A 202 -6.04 16.69 -19.96
CA GLU A 202 -7.33 17.12 -19.40
C GLU A 202 -8.47 16.93 -20.41
N LYS A 203 -8.23 17.35 -21.67
CA LYS A 203 -9.16 17.14 -22.79
C LYS A 203 -9.44 15.66 -23.02
N LEU A 204 -8.39 14.81 -22.96
CA LEU A 204 -8.53 13.36 -23.03
C LEU A 204 -9.42 12.83 -21.90
N VAL A 205 -9.12 13.18 -20.64
CA VAL A 205 -9.88 12.71 -19.46
C VAL A 205 -11.35 13.11 -19.55
N VAL A 206 -11.64 14.37 -19.87
CA VAL A 206 -13.02 14.86 -20.03
C VAL A 206 -13.70 14.15 -21.20
N GLY A 207 -13.01 13.98 -22.33
CA GLY A 207 -13.52 13.25 -23.48
C GLY A 207 -13.90 11.81 -23.13
N LEU A 208 -13.07 11.11 -22.38
CA LEU A 208 -13.33 9.73 -21.97
C LEU A 208 -14.48 9.60 -20.96
N CYS A 209 -14.59 10.54 -20.01
CA CYS A 209 -15.70 10.60 -19.04
C CYS A 209 -17.03 10.98 -19.70
N GLY A 210 -16.98 11.77 -20.77
CA GLY A 210 -18.15 12.16 -21.54
C GLY A 210 -18.76 10.96 -22.26
N SER A 211 -20.10 10.92 -22.34
CA SER A 211 -20.78 9.98 -23.23
C SER A 211 -20.53 10.39 -24.67
N SER A 212 -20.25 9.42 -25.55
CA SER A 212 -20.55 9.60 -26.97
C SER A 212 -22.04 9.92 -27.05
N ARG A 213 -22.40 11.19 -27.25
CA ARG A 213 -23.71 11.47 -27.83
C ARG A 213 -23.70 10.82 -29.22
N PRO A 214 -24.77 10.09 -29.61
CA PRO A 214 -24.98 9.75 -31.00
C PRO A 214 -24.98 11.02 -31.86
#